data_AF-A0AA42DKW9-F1
#
_entry.id   AF-A0AA42DKW9-F1
#
_cell.length_a   1.000
_cell.length_b   1.000
_cell.length_c   1.000
_cell.angle_alpha   90.00
_cell.angle_beta   90.00
_cell.angle_gamma   90.00
#
_symmetry.space_group_name_H-M   'P 1'
#
loop_
_entity.id
_entity.type
_entity.pdbx_description
1 polymer ?
#
loop_
_entity_poly.entity_id
_entity_poly.type
_entity_poly.pdbx_seq_one_letter_code
_entity_poly.pdbx_strand_id
1 'polypeptide(L)'
;MLHLTLMEVLFRALPDAILFMTGAHIFSNVPINKSKMLKSILCMTVTVYLIRSLPISFGIHTLLGVIATTSIIIGFHKFELTQAIRATFLTTLIQYISELINVVWIQVFLDKQIEMIFSNPQIKLLYGIPSLIISAIILYLCYLRKKSRKDMIENEYRIS
;
A
#
# COMPACT_ATOMS: atom_id res chain seq x y z
N MET A 1 4.61 2.12 22.56
CA MET A 1 5.96 2.57 22.14
C MET A 1 5.95 2.82 20.64
N LEU A 2 5.60 4.03 20.20
CA LEU A 2 5.81 4.53 18.83
C LEU A 2 5.28 5.97 18.76
N HIS A 3 6.09 6.94 19.19
CA HIS A 3 5.92 8.27 18.64
C HIS A 3 6.38 8.17 17.19
N LEU A 4 5.42 8.06 16.26
CA LEU A 4 5.72 8.22 14.84
C LEU A 4 6.28 9.63 14.67
N THR A 5 7.56 9.72 14.33
CA THR A 5 8.17 10.99 14.00
C THR A 5 7.52 11.54 12.73
N LEU A 6 7.50 12.87 12.57
CA LEU A 6 6.98 13.50 11.36
C LEU A 6 7.67 12.94 10.09
N MET A 7 8.95 12.57 10.21
CA MET A 7 9.72 11.92 9.16
C MET A 7 9.19 10.54 8.78
N GLU A 8 8.81 9.69 9.74
CA GLU A 8 8.21 8.39 9.44
C GLU A 8 6.88 8.53 8.70
N VAL A 9 6.07 9.52 9.02
CA VAL A 9 4.82 9.78 8.31
C VAL A 9 5.09 10.16 6.86
N LEU A 10 6.05 11.05 6.61
CA LEU A 10 6.38 11.51 5.27
C LEU A 10 7.08 10.46 4.41
N PHE A 11 8.02 9.70 4.97
CA PHE A 11 8.84 8.76 4.20
C PHE A 11 8.30 7.33 4.17
N ARG A 12 7.34 6.98 5.05
CA ARG A 12 6.69 5.66 5.07
C ARG A 12 5.20 5.75 4.77
N ALA A 13 4.45 6.49 5.58
CA ALA A 13 2.98 6.49 5.49
C ALA A 13 2.45 7.17 4.22
N LEU A 14 3.14 8.19 3.70
CA LEU A 14 2.78 8.84 2.45
C LEU A 14 3.05 7.93 1.22
N PRO A 15 4.24 7.32 1.05
CA PRO A 15 4.45 6.30 0.02
C PRO A 15 3.49 5.12 0.11
N ASP A 16 3.22 4.61 1.31
CA ASP A 16 2.21 3.55 1.54
C ASP A 16 0.84 3.98 0.99
N ALA A 17 0.38 5.20 1.33
CA ALA A 17 -0.90 5.72 0.86
C ALA A 17 -0.95 5.85 -0.67
N ILE A 18 0.15 6.27 -1.32
CA ILE A 18 0.27 6.32 -2.78
C ILE A 18 0.11 4.92 -3.37
N LEU A 19 0.82 3.91 -2.83
CA LEU A 19 0.74 2.52 -3.30
C LEU A 19 -0.66 1.95 -3.14
N PHE A 20 -1.31 2.19 -2.00
CA PHE A 20 -2.68 1.76 -1.74
C PHE A 20 -3.68 2.34 -2.74
N MET A 21 -3.63 3.65 -2.98
CA MET A 21 -4.54 4.30 -3.92
C MET A 21 -4.27 3.84 -5.37
N THR A 22 -3.00 3.67 -5.73
CA THR A 22 -2.61 3.17 -7.06
C THR A 22 -3.07 1.73 -7.26
N GLY A 23 -2.83 0.85 -6.29
CA GLY A 23 -3.30 -0.53 -6.29
C GLY A 23 -4.81 -0.62 -6.39
N ALA A 24 -5.55 0.24 -5.68
CA ALA A 24 -6.99 0.28 -5.77
C ALA A 24 -7.50 0.59 -7.19
N HIS A 25 -6.92 1.61 -7.85
CA HIS A 25 -7.27 1.89 -9.25
C HIS A 25 -6.85 0.77 -10.21
N ILE A 26 -5.69 0.14 -9.98
CA ILE A 26 -5.22 -1.01 -10.77
C ILE A 26 -6.17 -2.20 -10.63
N PHE A 27 -6.74 -2.47 -9.46
CA PHE A 27 -7.59 -3.66 -9.27
C PHE A 27 -9.07 -3.41 -9.52
N SER A 28 -9.56 -2.18 -9.37
CA SER A 28 -10.99 -1.85 -9.53
C SER A 28 -11.38 -1.33 -10.91
N ASN A 29 -10.44 -1.14 -11.85
CA ASN A 29 -10.74 -0.61 -13.22
C ASN A 29 -11.36 0.80 -13.26
N VAL A 30 -11.42 1.52 -12.14
CA VAL A 30 -12.04 2.85 -12.09
C VAL A 30 -11.06 3.91 -12.57
N PRO A 31 -11.47 4.86 -13.45
CA PRO A 31 -10.59 5.90 -13.97
C PRO A 31 -10.00 6.76 -12.84
N ILE A 32 -8.74 7.14 -13.02
CA ILE A 32 -8.01 7.94 -12.05
C ILE A 32 -8.39 9.41 -12.22
N ASN A 33 -9.02 10.00 -11.20
CA ASN A 33 -9.16 11.45 -11.10
C ASN A 33 -8.06 12.00 -10.18
N LYS A 34 -7.10 12.74 -10.75
CA LYS A 34 -5.92 13.25 -10.04
C LYS A 34 -6.28 14.10 -8.81
N SER A 35 -7.32 14.93 -8.89
CA SER A 35 -7.76 15.79 -7.78
C SER A 35 -8.32 14.96 -6.62
N LYS A 36 -9.14 13.95 -6.92
CA LYS A 36 -9.68 13.03 -5.90
C LYS A 36 -8.59 12.14 -5.30
N MET A 37 -7.65 11.69 -6.14
CA MET A 37 -6.53 10.85 -5.72
C MET A 37 -5.61 11.57 -4.73
N LEU A 38 -5.26 12.84 -4.98
CA LEU A 38 -4.45 13.61 -4.05
C LEU A 38 -5.15 13.79 -2.68
N LYS A 39 -6.45 14.10 -2.70
CA LYS A 39 -7.25 14.23 -1.47
C LYS A 39 -7.35 12.90 -0.70
N SER A 40 -7.53 11.78 -1.40
CA SER A 40 -7.62 10.47 -0.77
C SER A 40 -6.29 10.01 -0.20
N ILE A 41 -5.16 10.31 -0.86
CA ILE A 41 -3.81 10.05 -0.32
C ILE A 41 -3.60 10.82 0.98
N LEU A 42 -3.87 12.13 0.99
CA LEU A 42 -3.69 12.96 2.18
C LEU A 42 -4.57 12.48 3.34
N CYS A 43 -5.86 12.21 3.06
CA CYS A 43 -6.80 11.68 4.03
C CYS A 43 -6.32 10.33 4.60
N MET A 44 -5.81 9.45 3.73
CA MET A 44 -5.28 8.14 4.12
C MET A 44 -4.04 8.27 5.00
N THR A 45 -3.07 9.12 4.66
CA THR A 45 -1.87 9.34 5.47
C THR A 45 -2.21 9.83 6.87
N VAL A 46 -3.14 10.81 6.98
CA VAL A 46 -3.62 11.29 8.28
C VAL A 46 -4.33 10.17 9.06
N THR A 47 -5.19 9.41 8.40
CA THR A 47 -5.93 8.32 9.04
C THR A 47 -5.00 7.22 9.55
N VAL A 48 -3.98 6.85 8.78
CA VAL A 48 -2.96 5.87 9.19
C VAL A 48 -2.16 6.38 10.38
N TYR A 49 -1.78 7.66 10.40
CA TYR A 49 -1.10 8.27 11.54
C TYR A 49 -1.95 8.21 12.80
N LEU A 50 -3.24 8.56 12.71
CA LEU A 50 -4.17 8.48 13.83
C LEU A 50 -4.32 7.04 14.33
N ILE A 51 -4.60 6.09 13.43
CA ILE A 51 -4.76 4.67 13.79
C ILE A 51 -3.51 4.15 14.50
N ARG A 52 -2.31 4.46 13.99
CA ARG A 52 -1.04 4.00 14.59
C ARG A 52 -0.65 4.71 15.88
N SER A 53 -1.27 5.85 16.18
CA SER A 53 -1.06 6.55 17.45
C SER A 53 -1.90 5.96 18.59
N LEU A 54 -2.88 5.10 18.30
CA LEU A 54 -3.64 4.41 19.34
C LEU A 54 -2.76 3.36 20.06
N PRO A 55 -2.87 3.20 21.39
CA PRO A 55 -2.14 2.18 22.14
C PRO A 55 -2.84 0.81 22.02
N ILE A 56 -2.91 0.25 20.82
CA ILE A 56 -3.54 -1.05 20.54
C ILE A 56 -2.51 -2.04 19.96
N SER A 57 -2.89 -3.31 19.83
CA SER A 57 -2.01 -4.32 19.27
C SER A 57 -1.83 -4.15 17.75
N PHE A 58 -0.66 -4.55 17.25
CA PHE A 58 -0.30 -4.41 15.83
C PHE A 58 -1.32 -5.04 14.85
N GLY A 59 -1.89 -6.18 15.22
CA GLY A 59 -2.93 -6.83 14.42
C GLY A 59 -4.20 -6.00 14.29
N ILE A 60 -4.63 -5.33 15.36
CA ILE A 60 -5.85 -4.50 15.35
C ILE A 60 -5.64 -3.24 14.50
N HIS A 61 -4.46 -2.62 14.58
CA HIS A 61 -4.11 -1.49 13.71
C HIS A 61 -4.25 -1.83 12.23
N THR A 62 -3.86 -3.05 11.85
CA THR A 62 -3.95 -3.53 10.47
C THR A 62 -5.40 -3.65 10.02
N LEU A 63 -6.24 -4.30 10.82
CA LEU A 63 -7.66 -4.45 10.52
C LEU A 63 -8.37 -3.08 10.39
N LEU A 64 -8.11 -2.18 11.34
CA LEU A 64 -8.61 -0.80 11.26
C LEU A 64 -8.11 -0.08 10.02
N GLY A 65 -6.84 -0.28 9.64
CA GLY A 65 -6.27 0.27 8.41
C GLY A 65 -7.01 -0.21 7.16
N VAL A 66 -7.29 -1.51 7.04
CA VAL A 66 -8.05 -2.08 5.89
C VAL A 66 -9.46 -1.50 5.82
N ILE A 67 -10.15 -1.42 6.96
CA ILE A 67 -11.50 -0.84 7.03
C ILE A 67 -11.46 0.63 6.59
N ALA A 68 -10.57 1.42 7.19
CA ALA A 68 -10.42 2.84 6.87
C ALA A 68 -10.09 3.09 5.39
N THR A 69 -9.15 2.32 4.84
CA THR A 69 -8.75 2.42 3.43
C THR A 69 -9.93 2.15 2.51
N THR A 70 -10.69 1.09 2.80
CA THR A 70 -11.87 0.71 2.02
C THR A 70 -12.94 1.82 2.08
N SER A 71 -13.20 2.38 3.26
CA SER A 71 -14.12 3.50 3.44
C SER A 71 -13.69 4.74 2.65
N ILE A 72 -12.39 5.09 2.66
CA ILE A 72 -11.85 6.23 1.92
C ILE A 72 -12.02 6.02 0.41
N ILE A 73 -11.73 4.82 -0.10
CA ILE A 73 -11.87 4.48 -1.52
C ILE A 73 -13.34 4.64 -1.96
N ILE A 74 -14.28 4.10 -1.19
CA ILE A 74 -15.72 4.21 -1.50
C ILE A 74 -16.18 5.67 -1.45
N GLY A 75 -15.78 6.42 -0.40
CA GLY A 75 -16.22 7.80 -0.21
C GLY A 75 -15.71 8.77 -1.28
N PHE A 76 -14.43 8.70 -1.64
CA PHE A 76 -13.84 9.64 -2.59
C PHE A 76 -14.06 9.24 -4.04
N HIS A 77 -13.94 7.94 -4.34
CA HIS A 77 -13.91 7.45 -5.70
C HIS A 77 -15.18 6.73 -6.14
N LYS A 78 -16.16 6.55 -5.24
CA LYS A 78 -17.45 5.91 -5.51
C LYS A 78 -17.32 4.49 -6.09
N PHE A 79 -16.32 3.74 -5.62
CA PHE A 79 -16.17 2.34 -5.99
C PHE A 79 -17.35 1.53 -5.41
N GLU A 80 -17.77 0.49 -6.13
CA GLU A 80 -18.67 -0.51 -5.55
C GLU A 80 -17.98 -1.22 -4.38
N LEU A 81 -18.75 -1.57 -3.34
CA LEU A 81 -18.23 -2.17 -2.12
C LEU A 81 -17.35 -3.40 -2.40
N THR A 82 -17.83 -4.32 -3.23
CA THR A 82 -17.10 -5.54 -3.60
C THR A 82 -15.76 -5.24 -4.29
N GLN A 83 -15.75 -4.23 -5.16
CA GLN A 83 -14.54 -3.83 -5.88
C GLN A 83 -13.54 -3.17 -4.93
N ALA A 84 -14.00 -2.32 -4.01
CA ALA A 84 -13.17 -1.65 -3.02
C ALA A 84 -12.54 -2.66 -2.05
N ILE A 85 -13.34 -3.60 -1.52
CA ILE A 85 -12.85 -4.67 -0.63
C ILE A 85 -11.77 -5.48 -1.35
N ARG A 86 -12.05 -5.98 -2.56
CA ARG A 86 -11.11 -6.80 -3.32
C ARG A 86 -9.80 -6.06 -3.58
N ALA A 87 -9.88 -4.79 -3.99
CA ALA A 87 -8.72 -3.94 -4.22
C ALA A 87 -7.88 -3.74 -2.95
N THR A 88 -8.51 -3.36 -1.84
CA THR A 88 -7.81 -3.11 -0.58
C THR A 88 -7.12 -4.37 -0.08
N PHE A 89 -7.81 -5.52 -0.10
CA PHE A 89 -7.24 -6.79 0.34
C PHE A 89 -6.04 -7.21 -0.51
N LEU A 90 -6.17 -7.15 -1.84
CA LEU A 90 -5.10 -7.57 -2.73
C LEU A 90 -3.87 -6.66 -2.62
N THR A 91 -4.09 -5.36 -2.47
CA THR A 91 -2.99 -4.39 -2.27
C THR A 91 -2.33 -4.59 -0.90
N THR A 92 -3.11 -4.84 0.14
CA THR A 92 -2.59 -5.17 1.48
C THR A 92 -1.72 -6.42 1.43
N LEU A 93 -2.19 -7.49 0.75
CA LEU A 93 -1.44 -8.73 0.62
C LEU A 93 -0.09 -8.52 -0.08
N ILE A 94 -0.05 -7.73 -1.16
CA ILE A 94 1.19 -7.38 -1.86
C ILE A 94 2.15 -6.66 -0.91
N GLN A 95 1.65 -5.72 -0.10
CA GLN A 95 2.48 -4.99 0.88
C GLN A 95 3.09 -5.94 1.92
N TYR A 96 2.29 -6.85 2.48
CA TYR A 96 2.76 -7.83 3.47
C TYR A 96 3.76 -8.82 2.90
N ILE A 97 3.53 -9.34 1.69
CA ILE A 97 4.49 -10.22 1.02
C ILE A 97 5.80 -9.47 0.79
N SER A 98 5.73 -8.21 0.35
CA SER A 98 6.92 -7.37 0.13
C SER A 98 7.69 -7.11 1.43
N GLU A 99 6.98 -6.89 2.53
CA GLU A 99 7.58 -6.69 3.85
C GLU A 99 8.21 -7.99 4.38
N LEU A 100 7.56 -9.13 4.18
CA LEU A 100 8.10 -10.45 4.55
C LEU A 100 9.38 -10.77 3.77
N ILE A 101 9.38 -10.60 2.45
CA ILE A 101 10.56 -10.81 1.60
C ILE A 101 11.71 -9.92 2.09
N ASN A 102 11.42 -8.66 2.40
CA ASN A 102 12.43 -7.73 2.88
C ASN A 102 13.00 -8.14 4.25
N VAL A 103 12.18 -8.59 5.19
CA VAL A 103 12.63 -9.09 6.50
C VAL A 103 13.51 -10.33 6.34
N VAL A 104 13.10 -11.28 5.49
CA VAL A 104 13.91 -12.47 5.20
C VAL A 104 15.25 -12.10 4.55
N TRP A 105 15.24 -11.15 3.62
CA TRP A 105 16.46 -10.66 2.97
C TRP A 105 17.43 -10.03 3.98
N ILE A 106 16.92 -9.21 4.90
CA ILE A 106 17.73 -8.61 5.97
C ILE A 106 18.33 -9.68 6.88
N GLN A 107 17.55 -10.68 7.28
CA GLN A 107 18.04 -11.77 8.14
C GLN A 107 19.16 -12.57 7.47
N VAL A 108 18.98 -12.96 6.21
CA VAL A 108 19.92 -13.83 5.49
C VAL A 108 21.22 -13.10 5.14
N PHE A 109 21.15 -11.84 4.73
CA PHE A 109 22.31 -11.13 4.18
C PHE A 109 23.05 -10.23 5.18
N LEU A 110 22.37 -9.73 6.21
CA LEU A 110 22.99 -8.80 7.16
C LEU A 110 23.30 -9.42 8.52
N ASP A 111 22.81 -10.62 8.82
CA ASP A 111 22.98 -11.33 10.10
C ASP A 111 22.68 -10.46 11.33
N LYS A 112 21.86 -9.41 11.14
CA LYS A 112 21.49 -8.48 12.18
C LYS A 112 20.36 -9.08 12.98
N GLN A 113 20.51 -9.07 14.30
CA GLN A 113 19.41 -9.35 15.20
C GLN A 113 18.26 -8.37 14.90
N ILE A 114 17.13 -8.94 14.48
CA ILE A 114 15.90 -8.23 14.16
C ILE A 114 15.52 -7.25 15.28
N GLU A 115 15.75 -7.66 16.53
CA GLU A 115 15.53 -6.87 17.74
C GLU A 115 16.28 -5.53 17.74
N MET A 116 17.51 -5.49 17.24
CA MET A 116 18.30 -4.25 17.14
C MET A 116 17.70 -3.28 16.11
N ILE A 117 17.12 -3.81 15.02
CA ILE A 117 16.46 -3.01 13.98
C ILE A 117 15.14 -2.43 14.49
N PHE A 118 14.36 -3.21 15.24
CA PHE A 118 13.09 -2.75 15.81
C PHE A 118 13.28 -1.77 16.97
N SER A 119 14.44 -1.79 17.63
CA SER A 119 14.76 -0.89 18.75
C SER A 119 15.12 0.54 18.32
N ASN A 120 15.60 0.74 17.09
CA ASN A 120 16.00 2.05 16.58
C ASN A 120 15.05 2.54 15.46
N PRO A 121 14.26 3.62 15.67
CA PRO A 121 13.29 4.14 14.71
C PRO A 121 13.90 4.52 13.35
N GLN A 122 15.09 5.12 13.33
CA GLN A 122 15.74 5.56 12.09
C GLN A 122 16.19 4.37 11.24
N ILE A 123 16.74 3.36 11.91
CA ILE A 123 17.17 2.11 11.27
C ILE A 123 15.96 1.38 10.70
N LYS A 124 14.85 1.31 11.46
CA LYS A 124 13.58 0.74 11.01
C LYS A 124 13.01 1.43 9.77
N LEU A 125 13.12 2.76 9.68
CA LEU A 125 12.69 3.49 8.49
C LEU A 125 13.53 3.10 7.27
N LEU A 126 14.86 3.13 7.40
CA LEU A 126 15.78 2.82 6.30
C LEU A 126 15.57 1.41 5.74
N TYR A 127 15.43 0.42 6.63
CA TYR A 127 15.13 -0.96 6.24
C TYR A 127 13.69 -1.17 5.77
N GLY A 128 12.80 -0.20 5.97
CA GLY A 128 11.44 -0.23 5.42
C GLY A 128 11.35 0.12 3.95
N ILE A 129 12.27 0.96 3.46
CA ILE A 129 12.24 1.49 2.09
C ILE A 129 12.30 0.39 1.03
N PRO A 130 13.14 -0.66 1.14
CA PRO A 130 13.19 -1.71 0.14
C PRO A 130 11.84 -2.42 -0.04
N SER A 131 11.07 -2.65 1.04
CA SER A 131 9.72 -3.23 0.92
C SER A 131 8.74 -2.36 0.13
N LEU A 132 8.85 -1.03 0.24
CA LEU A 132 8.06 -0.09 -0.56
C LEU A 132 8.43 -0.16 -2.04
N ILE A 133 9.71 -0.32 -2.35
CA ILE A 133 10.20 -0.48 -3.72
C ILE A 133 9.70 -1.80 -4.31
N ILE A 134 9.79 -2.90 -3.56
CA ILE A 134 9.30 -4.22 -4.01
C ILE A 134 7.80 -4.17 -4.31
N SER A 135 6.99 -3.61 -3.41
CA SER A 135 5.55 -3.47 -3.62
C SER A 135 5.21 -2.57 -4.80
N ALA A 136 5.94 -1.46 -5.00
CA ALA A 136 5.81 -0.60 -6.17
C ALA A 136 6.11 -1.35 -7.48
N ILE A 137 7.18 -2.15 -7.52
CA ILE A 137 7.53 -2.97 -8.69
C ILE A 137 6.42 -3.99 -8.97
N ILE A 138 5.92 -4.69 -7.95
CA ILE A 138 4.84 -5.67 -8.13
C ILE A 138 3.59 -5.01 -8.70
N LEU A 139 3.18 -3.85 -8.15
CA LEU A 139 2.03 -3.10 -8.65
C LEU A 139 2.25 -2.62 -10.10
N TYR A 140 3.46 -2.16 -10.43
CA TYR A 140 3.80 -1.77 -11.80
C TYR A 140 3.72 -2.95 -12.78
N LEU A 141 4.20 -4.13 -12.41
CA LEU A 141 4.07 -5.35 -13.21
C LEU A 141 2.59 -5.77 -13.39
N CYS A 142 1.78 -5.65 -12.34
CA CYS A 142 0.33 -5.88 -12.42
C CYS A 142 -0.35 -4.91 -13.39
N TYR A 143 0.04 -3.64 -13.37
CA TYR A 143 -0.46 -2.63 -14.30
C TYR A 143 -0.12 -2.96 -15.76
N LEU A 144 1.14 -3.32 -16.05
CA LEU A 144 1.57 -3.68 -17.41
C LEU A 144 0.83 -4.90 -17.96
N ARG A 145 0.70 -5.96 -17.16
CA ARG A 145 -0.05 -7.17 -17.58
C ARG A 145 -1.51 -6.85 -17.89
N LYS A 146 -2.11 -5.97 -17.11
CA LYS A 146 -3.50 -5.56 -17.31
C LYS A 146 -3.67 -4.73 -18.58
N LYS A 147 -2.74 -3.79 -18.84
CA LYS A 147 -2.73 -3.00 -20.07
C LYS A 147 -2.59 -3.91 -21.30
N SER A 148 -1.61 -4.81 -21.30
CA SER A 148 -1.39 -5.77 -22.39
C SER A 148 -2.61 -6.65 -22.69
N ARG A 149 -3.34 -7.12 -21.67
CA ARG A 149 -4.59 -7.88 -21.88
C ARG A 149 -5.71 -7.05 -22.51
N LYS A 150 -5.82 -5.76 -22.14
CA LYS A 150 -6.83 -4.87 -22.72
C LYS A 150 -6.54 -4.60 -24.20
N ASP A 151 -5.27 -4.35 -24.52
CA ASP A 151 -4.81 -4.10 -25.89
C ASP A 151 -4.99 -5.33 -26.81
N MET A 152 -4.84 -6.55 -26.27
CA MET A 152 -5.10 -7.80 -27.01
C MET A 152 -6.59 -7.98 -27.38
N ILE A 153 -7.49 -7.76 -26.42
CA ILE A 153 -8.95 -7.90 -26.65
C ILE A 153 -9.42 -6.87 -27.68
N GLU A 154 -8.94 -5.62 -27.59
CA GLU A 154 -9.34 -4.54 -28.50
C GLU A 154 -8.85 -4.77 -29.95
N ASN A 155 -7.72 -5.46 -30.13
CA ASN A 155 -7.25 -5.89 -31.46
C ASN A 155 -8.08 -7.06 -32.03
N GLU A 156 -8.56 -7.99 -31.20
CA GLU A 156 -9.38 -9.13 -31.66
C GLU A 156 -10.72 -8.65 -32.23
N TYR A 157 -11.36 -7.65 -31.61
CA TYR A 157 -12.59 -7.01 -32.11
C TYR A 157 -12.42 -6.14 -33.37
N ARG A 158 -11.19 -5.74 -33.70
CA ARG A 158 -10.91 -4.95 -34.92
C ARG A 158 -10.72 -5.80 -36.17
N ILE A 159 -10.52 -7.11 -36.01
CA ILE A 159 -10.21 -8.05 -37.09
C ILE A 159 -11.43 -8.92 -37.46
N SER A 160 -12.47 -8.95 -36.61
CA SER A 160 -13.79 -9.57 -36.83
C SER A 160 -14.78 -8.62 -37.49
#